data_AF-A0A6P9DE38-F1
#
_entry.id   AF-A0A6P9DE38-F1
#
_cell.length_a   1.000
_cell.length_b   1.000
_cell.length_c   1.000
_cell.angle_alpha   90.00
_cell.angle_beta   90.00
_cell.angle_gamma   90.00
#
_symmetry.space_group_name_H-M   'P 1'
#
loop_
_entity.id
_entity.type
_entity.pdbx_description
1 polymer ?
#
loop_
_entity_poly.entity_id
_entity_poly.type
_entity_poly.pdbx_seq_one_letter_code
_entity_poly.pdbx_strand_id
1 'polypeptide(L)'
;MAGSLAGITAVICTYPLDMVRARLAFQVKGDHTYRGIIHAFKTIYSKEGGMQGFYRGLMPTIVGMAPYAGFSFFTFGTLKSVGLAQAPTLLGRPCLDNPDVLVLKTHVNLLCGGIAGAIAQTISYPLDVTRRRMQLGAVLPDSEKCCTMIQTLKYVYGNHGIRRGLYRGLSLNYIRCIPSQAVAFTTYEFMRQFLHLN
;
A
#
# COMPACT_ATOMS: atom_id res chain seq x y z
N MET A 1 0.86 13.11 15.68
CA MET A 1 2.33 13.23 15.52
C MET A 1 3.07 11.97 15.99
N ALA A 2 2.86 11.49 17.23
CA ALA A 2 3.50 10.26 17.73
C ALA A 2 3.26 9.02 16.85
N GLY A 3 2.02 8.81 16.37
CA GLY A 3 1.70 7.70 15.46
C GLY A 3 2.44 7.77 14.11
N SER A 4 2.64 8.97 13.56
CA SER A 4 3.38 9.15 12.30
C SER A 4 4.87 8.85 12.47
N LEU A 5 5.47 9.27 13.59
CA LEU A 5 6.87 8.96 13.92
C LEU A 5 7.06 7.45 14.14
N ALA A 6 6.18 6.82 14.92
CA ALA A 6 6.21 5.37 15.13
C ALA A 6 6.07 4.59 13.81
N GLY A 7 5.20 5.05 12.90
CA GLY A 7 5.04 4.47 11.56
C GLY A 7 6.31 4.59 10.72
N ILE A 8 6.97 5.75 10.72
CA ILE A 8 8.23 5.96 9.99
C ILE A 8 9.34 5.07 10.57
N THR A 9 9.48 5.00 11.89
CA THR A 9 10.48 4.14 12.54
C THR A 9 10.22 2.67 12.24
N ALA A 10 8.97 2.22 12.31
CA ALA A 10 8.59 0.86 11.94
C ALA A 10 8.97 0.55 10.49
N VAL A 11 8.66 1.45 9.55
CA VAL A 11 9.01 1.30 8.14
C VAL A 11 10.52 1.18 7.97
N ILE A 12 11.32 2.01 8.65
CA ILE A 12 12.79 1.94 8.58
C ILE A 12 13.30 0.57 9.08
N CYS A 13 12.75 0.07 10.20
CA CYS A 13 13.13 -1.22 10.75
C CYS A 13 12.70 -2.40 9.87
N THR A 14 11.53 -2.34 9.22
CA THR A 14 11.00 -3.44 8.39
C THR A 14 11.47 -3.40 6.94
N TYR A 15 11.97 -2.25 6.47
CA TYR A 15 12.42 -2.04 5.10
C TYR A 15 13.38 -3.12 4.55
N PRO A 16 14.44 -3.54 5.27
CA PRO A 16 15.36 -4.57 4.75
C PRO A 16 14.68 -5.92 4.53
N LEU A 17 13.72 -6.28 5.40
CA LEU A 17 12.97 -7.53 5.26
C LEU A 17 11.97 -7.45 4.11
N ASP A 18 11.33 -6.29 3.93
CA ASP A 18 10.48 -6.02 2.78
C ASP A 18 11.24 -6.11 1.44
N MET A 19 12.49 -5.62 1.40
CA MET A 19 13.36 -5.74 0.23
C MET A 19 13.63 -7.19 -0.13
N VAL A 20 14.05 -7.98 0.85
CA VAL A 20 14.42 -9.38 0.63
C VAL A 20 13.20 -10.19 0.20
N ARG A 21 12.06 -9.98 0.85
CA ARG A 21 10.79 -10.61 0.46
C ARG A 21 10.38 -10.26 -0.96
N ALA A 22 10.45 -8.98 -1.35
CA ALA A 22 10.07 -8.54 -2.69
C ALA A 22 10.95 -9.19 -3.77
N ARG A 23 12.26 -9.27 -3.53
CA ARG A 23 13.22 -9.88 -4.46
C ARG A 23 13.04 -11.39 -4.58
N LEU A 24 12.86 -12.10 -3.47
CA LEU A 24 12.57 -13.53 -3.47
C LEU A 24 11.26 -13.85 -4.20
N ALA A 25 10.21 -13.05 -3.98
CA ALA A 25 8.93 -13.22 -4.68
C ALA A 25 9.05 -12.98 -6.19
N PHE A 26 9.94 -12.07 -6.63
CA PHE A 26 10.17 -11.81 -8.05
C PHE A 26 11.02 -12.88 -8.73
N GLN A 27 12.01 -13.44 -8.02
CA GLN A 27 12.90 -14.48 -8.53
C GLN A 27 12.18 -15.77 -8.93
N VAL A 28 10.98 -16.05 -8.43
CA VAL A 28 10.16 -17.20 -8.88
C VAL A 28 9.90 -17.19 -10.39
N LYS A 29 10.06 -16.04 -11.06
CA LYS A 29 9.92 -15.87 -12.52
C LYS A 29 11.23 -15.76 -13.30
N GLY A 30 12.40 -15.80 -12.65
CA GLY A 30 13.73 -15.70 -13.26
C GLY A 30 14.70 -16.75 -12.71
N ASP A 31 15.92 -16.80 -13.25
CA ASP A 31 16.95 -17.78 -12.85
C ASP A 31 17.10 -17.90 -11.32
N HIS A 32 17.31 -19.11 -10.81
CA HIS A 32 17.35 -19.43 -9.37
C HIS A 32 18.61 -18.88 -8.66
N THR A 33 18.81 -17.56 -8.61
CA THR A 33 20.02 -16.92 -8.05
C THR A 33 20.08 -16.91 -6.51
N TYR A 34 18.94 -17.05 -5.82
CA TYR A 34 18.87 -17.09 -4.35
C TYR A 34 18.22 -18.39 -3.85
N ARG A 35 18.94 -19.12 -2.98
CA ARG A 35 18.48 -20.36 -2.32
C ARG A 35 17.65 -20.13 -1.05
N GLY A 36 17.57 -18.88 -0.56
CA GLY A 36 16.83 -18.55 0.66
C GLY A 36 17.05 -17.12 1.15
N ILE A 37 16.38 -16.74 2.24
CA ILE A 37 16.39 -15.40 2.85
C ILE A 37 17.81 -14.98 3.26
N ILE A 38 18.55 -15.87 3.92
CA ILE A 38 19.91 -15.59 4.40
C ILE A 38 20.88 -15.41 3.22
N HIS A 39 20.72 -16.22 2.17
CA HIS A 39 21.51 -16.10 0.96
C HIS A 39 21.21 -14.80 0.22
N ALA A 40 19.94 -14.38 0.16
CA ALA A 40 19.54 -13.08 -0.39
C ALA A 40 20.15 -11.92 0.40
N PHE A 41 20.07 -11.94 1.72
CA PHE A 41 20.70 -10.93 2.57
C PHE A 41 22.21 -10.81 2.32
N LYS A 42 22.94 -11.93 2.34
CA LYS A 42 24.38 -11.95 2.12
C LYS A 42 24.76 -11.47 0.72
N THR A 43 24.00 -11.88 -0.29
CA THR A 43 24.24 -11.51 -1.69
C THR A 43 24.01 -10.01 -1.91
N ILE A 44 22.94 -9.44 -1.32
CA ILE A 44 22.66 -8.00 -1.40
C ILE A 44 23.78 -7.21 -0.72
N TYR A 45 24.18 -7.63 0.48
CA TYR A 45 25.25 -6.97 1.22
C TYR A 45 26.57 -6.93 0.42
N SER A 46 26.94 -8.07 -0.21
CA SER A 46 28.17 -8.17 -0.99
C SER A 46 28.11 -7.51 -2.37
N LYS A 47 26.97 -7.55 -3.08
CA LYS A 47 26.84 -7.04 -4.46
C LYS A 47 26.47 -5.56 -4.55
N GLU A 48 25.80 -5.01 -3.55
CA GLU A 48 25.26 -3.63 -3.59
C GLU A 48 25.96 -2.67 -2.62
N GLY A 49 27.13 -3.03 -2.08
CA GLY A 49 27.94 -2.14 -1.25
C GLY A 49 27.39 -1.93 0.17
N GLY A 50 26.82 -2.97 0.77
CA GLY A 50 26.42 -2.97 2.18
C GLY A 50 25.01 -2.43 2.46
N MET A 51 24.88 -1.62 3.52
CA MET A 51 23.56 -1.17 4.04
C MET A 51 22.83 -0.19 3.10
N GLN A 52 23.53 0.54 2.24
CA GLN A 52 22.89 1.48 1.30
C GLN A 52 22.00 0.80 0.25
N GLY A 53 22.36 -0.42 -0.17
CA GLY A 53 21.53 -1.22 -1.10
C GLY A 53 20.15 -1.54 -0.52
N PHE A 54 20.08 -1.79 0.80
CA PHE A 54 18.82 -2.08 1.47
C PHE A 54 17.88 -0.88 1.53
N TYR A 55 18.38 0.36 1.52
CA TYR A 55 17.55 1.57 1.61
C TYR A 55 17.14 2.13 0.23
N ARG A 56 17.54 1.50 -0.88
CA ARG A 56 17.08 1.88 -2.22
C ARG A 56 15.55 1.70 -2.32
N GLY A 57 14.85 2.81 -2.57
CA GLY A 57 13.39 2.87 -2.62
C GLY A 57 12.70 3.41 -1.35
N LEU A 58 13.45 3.78 -0.30
CA LEU A 58 12.86 4.43 0.89
C LEU A 58 12.28 5.82 0.56
N MET A 59 12.92 6.56 -0.33
CA MET A 59 12.43 7.87 -0.78
C MET A 59 11.05 7.82 -1.44
N PRO A 60 10.81 6.99 -2.50
CA PRO A 60 9.45 6.85 -3.04
C PRO A 60 8.49 6.23 -2.03
N THR A 61 8.99 5.49 -1.03
CA THR A 61 8.16 4.93 0.03
C THR A 61 7.52 6.02 0.88
N ILE A 62 8.34 6.94 1.38
CA ILE A 62 7.89 8.06 2.22
C ILE A 62 7.06 9.04 1.39
N VAL A 63 7.53 9.39 0.19
CA VAL A 63 6.84 10.33 -0.70
C VAL A 63 5.50 9.76 -1.17
N GLY A 64 5.37 8.45 -1.37
CA GLY A 64 4.11 7.81 -1.76
C GLY A 64 3.07 7.68 -0.64
N MET A 65 3.50 7.63 0.62
CA MET A 65 2.59 7.55 1.78
C MET A 65 1.79 8.84 1.97
N ALA A 66 2.40 10.00 1.74
CA ALA A 66 1.74 11.30 1.90
C ALA A 66 0.52 11.51 0.98
N PRO A 67 0.60 11.34 -0.36
CA PRO A 67 -0.54 11.48 -1.25
C PRO A 67 -1.57 10.37 -1.01
N TYR A 68 -1.14 9.14 -0.70
CA TYR A 68 -2.08 8.07 -0.37
C TYR A 68 -2.95 8.43 0.84
N ALA A 69 -2.32 8.84 1.95
CA ALA A 69 -3.03 9.27 3.14
C ALA A 69 -3.90 10.50 2.85
N GLY A 70 -3.36 11.52 2.19
CA GLY A 70 -4.09 12.76 1.88
C GLY A 70 -5.36 12.52 1.06
N PHE A 71 -5.26 11.78 -0.05
CA PHE A 71 -6.42 11.46 -0.88
C PHE A 71 -7.37 10.50 -0.20
N SER A 72 -6.88 9.51 0.57
CA SER A 72 -7.74 8.59 1.30
C SER A 72 -8.57 9.33 2.34
N PHE A 73 -7.97 10.21 3.14
CA PHE A 73 -8.70 11.01 4.13
C PHE A 73 -9.64 12.02 3.49
N PHE A 74 -9.22 12.70 2.42
CA PHE A 74 -10.06 13.63 1.69
C PHE A 74 -11.30 12.92 1.14
N THR A 75 -11.12 11.85 0.37
CA THR A 75 -12.22 11.10 -0.24
C THR A 75 -13.10 10.44 0.82
N PHE A 76 -12.53 9.87 1.88
CA PHE A 76 -13.30 9.31 3.00
C PHE A 76 -14.15 10.38 3.70
N GLY A 77 -13.57 11.55 3.96
CA GLY A 77 -14.28 12.69 4.55
C GLY A 77 -15.42 13.18 3.66
N THR A 78 -15.17 13.32 2.36
CA THR A 78 -16.20 13.70 1.38
C THR A 78 -17.32 12.67 1.30
N LEU A 79 -17.00 11.38 1.15
CA LEU A 79 -18.02 10.31 1.08
C LEU A 79 -18.82 10.23 2.38
N LYS A 80 -18.17 10.39 3.54
CA LYS A 80 -18.86 10.41 4.83
C LYS A 80 -19.80 11.61 4.94
N SER A 81 -19.35 12.81 4.55
CA SER A 81 -20.15 14.04 4.58
C SER A 81 -21.36 13.96 3.63
N VAL A 82 -21.15 13.50 2.39
CA VAL A 82 -22.23 13.31 1.41
C VAL A 82 -23.17 12.19 1.85
N GLY A 83 -22.66 11.07 2.37
CA GLY A 83 -23.48 9.97 2.88
C GLY A 83 -24.37 10.35 4.06
N LEU A 84 -23.88 11.21 4.95
CA LEU A 84 -24.65 11.77 6.06
C LEU A 84 -25.68 12.81 5.58
N ALA A 85 -25.36 13.61 4.57
CA ALA A 85 -26.26 14.61 4.00
C ALA A 85 -27.42 14.01 3.18
N GLN A 86 -27.19 12.88 2.50
CA GLN A 86 -28.14 12.32 1.54
C GLN A 86 -29.12 11.31 2.16
N ALA A 87 -28.78 10.67 3.28
CA ALA A 87 -29.67 9.75 4.00
C ALA A 87 -29.38 9.68 5.52
N PRO A 88 -29.66 10.74 6.29
CA PRO A 88 -29.41 10.79 7.74
C PRO A 88 -30.22 9.73 8.52
N THR A 89 -31.41 9.36 8.04
CA THR A 89 -32.32 8.43 8.72
C THR A 89 -32.08 6.94 8.40
N LEU A 90 -31.36 6.60 7.33
CA LEU A 90 -31.14 5.22 6.87
C LEU A 90 -29.73 4.69 7.13
N LEU A 91 -28.72 5.57 7.18
CA LEU A 91 -27.30 5.19 7.31
C LEU A 91 -26.68 5.56 8.66
N GLY A 92 -27.34 6.41 9.45
CA GLY A 92 -26.92 6.82 10.77
C GLY A 92 -27.43 5.89 11.87
N ARG A 93 -26.53 5.34 12.70
CA ARG A 93 -26.92 4.87 14.04
C ARG A 93 -26.76 6.03 15.01
N PRO A 94 -27.73 6.31 15.90
CA PRO A 94 -27.47 7.16 17.05
C PRO A 94 -26.38 6.48 17.90
N CYS A 95 -25.35 7.24 18.25
CA CYS A 95 -24.27 6.76 19.10
C CYS A 95 -24.84 6.49 20.51
N LEU A 96 -24.51 5.33 21.08
CA LEU A 96 -24.99 4.92 22.41
C LEU A 96 -24.55 5.89 23.54
N ASP A 97 -23.46 6.64 23.31
CA ASP A 97 -22.89 7.60 24.28
C ASP A 97 -23.31 9.06 24.06
N ASN A 98 -23.76 9.46 22.85
CA ASN A 98 -24.13 10.85 22.54
C ASN A 98 -25.16 10.89 21.37
N PRO A 99 -26.39 11.38 21.59
CA PRO A 99 -27.44 11.42 20.55
C PRO A 99 -27.18 12.45 19.43
N ASP A 100 -26.24 13.39 19.60
CA ASP A 100 -25.91 14.43 18.61
C ASP A 100 -24.84 14.00 17.58
N VAL A 101 -24.20 12.83 17.77
CA VAL A 101 -23.13 12.35 16.88
C VAL A 101 -23.63 11.17 16.07
N LEU A 102 -24.04 11.42 14.84
CA LEU A 102 -24.51 10.39 13.93
C LEU A 102 -23.33 9.59 13.35
N VAL A 103 -23.22 8.30 13.72
CA VAL A 103 -22.14 7.43 13.22
C VAL A 103 -22.70 6.51 12.13
N LEU A 104 -22.03 6.50 10.98
CA LEU A 104 -22.39 5.64 9.85
C LEU A 104 -22.27 4.16 10.27
N LYS A 105 -23.23 3.32 9.87
CA LYS A 105 -23.20 1.88 10.13
C LYS A 105 -21.85 1.28 9.70
N THR A 106 -21.28 0.36 10.49
CA THR A 106 -19.93 -0.20 10.29
C THR A 106 -19.69 -0.67 8.86
N HIS A 107 -20.68 -1.33 8.23
CA HIS A 107 -20.61 -1.79 6.84
C HIS A 107 -20.46 -0.65 5.83
N VAL A 108 -21.15 0.46 6.03
CA VAL A 108 -21.14 1.61 5.11
C VAL A 108 -19.83 2.39 5.27
N ASN A 109 -19.33 2.52 6.50
CA ASN A 109 -17.98 3.06 6.75
C ASN A 109 -16.90 2.20 6.09
N LEU A 110 -17.04 0.88 6.11
CA LEU A 110 -16.11 -0.04 5.43
C LEU A 110 -16.17 0.12 3.91
N LEU A 111 -17.36 0.24 3.31
CA LEU A 111 -17.52 0.47 1.87
C LEU A 111 -16.96 1.84 1.45
N CYS A 112 -17.26 2.89 2.22
CA CYS A 112 -16.73 4.24 2.04
C CYS A 112 -15.19 4.24 2.12
N GLY A 113 -14.62 3.57 3.13
CA GLY A 113 -13.18 3.38 3.27
C GLY A 113 -12.56 2.60 2.11
N GLY A 114 -13.24 1.57 1.61
CA GLY A 114 -12.81 0.79 0.45
C GLY A 114 -12.76 1.63 -0.84
N ILE A 115 -13.80 2.41 -1.11
CA ILE A 115 -13.88 3.30 -2.28
C ILE A 115 -12.83 4.41 -2.18
N ALA A 116 -12.70 5.04 -1.00
CA ALA A 116 -11.69 6.06 -0.74
C ALA A 116 -10.27 5.49 -0.90
N GLY A 117 -10.03 4.27 -0.41
CA GLY A 117 -8.77 3.56 -0.59
C GLY A 117 -8.46 3.26 -2.05
N ALA A 118 -9.45 2.83 -2.85
CA ALA A 118 -9.28 2.57 -4.28
C ALA A 118 -8.94 3.83 -5.08
N ILE A 119 -9.60 4.95 -4.78
CA ILE A 119 -9.32 6.26 -5.41
C ILE A 119 -7.92 6.74 -5.02
N ALA A 120 -7.58 6.70 -3.72
CA ALA A 120 -6.25 7.07 -3.22
C ALA A 120 -5.14 6.20 -3.85
N GLN A 121 -5.41 4.90 -4.00
CA GLN A 121 -4.49 3.97 -4.64
C GLN A 121 -4.32 4.26 -6.13
N THR A 122 -5.38 4.65 -6.85
CA THR A 122 -5.29 5.06 -8.27
C THR A 122 -4.29 6.20 -8.44
N ILE A 123 -4.39 7.21 -7.58
CA ILE A 123 -3.58 8.43 -7.65
C ILE A 123 -2.14 8.15 -7.21
N SER A 124 -1.95 7.28 -6.22
CA SER A 124 -0.63 6.94 -5.67
C SER A 124 0.08 5.83 -6.46
N TYR A 125 -0.62 5.16 -7.38
CA TYR A 125 -0.12 4.01 -8.13
C TYR A 125 1.20 4.26 -8.89
N PRO A 126 1.40 5.41 -9.56
CA PRO A 126 2.68 5.77 -10.19
C PRO A 126 3.89 5.69 -9.25
N LEU A 127 3.71 6.16 -8.02
CA LEU A 127 4.76 6.16 -7.00
C LEU A 127 4.99 4.75 -6.46
N ASP A 128 3.93 3.95 -6.30
CA ASP A 128 4.04 2.55 -5.91
C ASP A 128 4.76 1.70 -6.96
N VAL A 129 4.52 1.92 -8.25
CA VAL A 129 5.26 1.23 -9.32
C VAL A 129 6.73 1.65 -9.31
N THR A 130 7.02 2.93 -9.09
CA THR A 130 8.39 3.44 -8.99
C THR A 130 9.11 2.83 -7.79
N ARG A 131 8.47 2.80 -6.62
CA ARG A 131 8.95 2.10 -5.42
C ARG A 131 9.31 0.66 -5.76
N ARG A 132 8.36 -0.15 -6.27
CA ARG A 132 8.60 -1.57 -6.56
C ARG A 132 9.74 -1.78 -7.57
N ARG A 133 9.84 -0.95 -8.61
CA ARG A 133 10.96 -1.04 -9.57
C ARG A 133 12.30 -0.68 -8.95
N MET A 134 12.37 0.31 -8.06
CA MET A 134 13.61 0.63 -7.34
C MET A 134 14.00 -0.50 -6.38
N GLN A 135 13.03 -1.10 -5.68
CA GLN A 135 13.26 -2.23 -4.76
C GLN A 135 13.76 -3.49 -5.48
N LEU A 136 13.29 -3.68 -6.72
CA LEU A 136 13.71 -4.77 -7.60
C LEU A 136 14.88 -4.39 -8.52
N GLY A 137 15.39 -3.15 -8.44
CA GLY A 137 16.33 -2.58 -9.42
C GLY A 137 17.56 -3.44 -9.66
N ALA A 138 18.12 -4.05 -8.61
CA ALA A 138 19.30 -4.93 -8.72
C ALA A 138 19.03 -6.33 -9.30
N VAL A 139 17.76 -6.71 -9.45
CA VAL A 139 17.34 -7.94 -10.13
C VAL A 139 16.94 -7.65 -11.57
N LEU A 140 16.55 -6.40 -11.88
CA LEU A 140 16.30 -5.99 -13.25
C LEU A 140 17.63 -5.71 -13.99
N PRO A 141 17.71 -6.01 -15.30
CA PRO A 141 18.89 -5.72 -16.11
C PRO A 141 19.22 -4.21 -16.21
N ASP A 142 18.28 -3.33 -15.87
CA ASP A 142 18.43 -1.86 -15.86
C ASP A 142 18.79 -1.29 -14.46
N SER A 143 19.57 -2.02 -13.66
CA SER A 143 19.86 -1.64 -12.26
C SER A 143 20.52 -0.25 -12.12
N GLU A 144 21.29 0.20 -13.11
CA GLU A 144 21.99 1.48 -13.06
C GLU A 144 21.03 2.68 -13.23
N LYS A 145 19.94 2.52 -13.98
CA LYS A 145 18.99 3.59 -14.29
C LYS A 145 17.92 3.80 -13.21
N CYS A 146 17.84 2.88 -12.25
CA CYS A 146 16.84 2.90 -11.16
C CYS A 146 17.40 3.50 -9.84
N CYS A 147 18.44 4.33 -9.90
CA CYS A 147 19.05 4.90 -8.69
C CYS A 147 18.19 6.00 -8.03
N THR A 148 17.52 6.81 -8.85
CA THR A 148 16.71 7.95 -8.36
C THR A 148 15.25 7.77 -8.72
N MET A 149 14.35 8.19 -7.82
CA MET A 149 12.89 8.13 -8.04
C MET A 149 12.48 8.81 -9.34
N ILE A 150 12.98 10.03 -9.60
CA ILE A 150 12.64 10.82 -10.78
C ILE A 150 13.19 10.18 -12.06
N GLN A 151 14.41 9.65 -12.03
CA GLN A 151 15.01 8.95 -13.17
C GLN A 151 14.25 7.66 -13.49
N THR A 152 13.90 6.88 -12.47
CA THR A 152 13.12 5.65 -12.62
C THR A 152 11.73 5.97 -13.20
N LEU A 153 11.07 7.00 -12.68
CA LEU A 153 9.75 7.43 -13.17
C LEU A 153 9.81 7.88 -14.64
N LYS A 154 10.78 8.74 -14.99
CA LYS A 154 11.00 9.20 -16.38
C LYS A 154 11.34 8.03 -17.31
N TYR A 155 12.18 7.10 -16.87
CA TYR A 155 12.55 5.91 -17.63
C TYR A 155 11.34 5.01 -17.93
N VAL A 156 10.53 4.72 -16.90
CA VAL A 156 9.32 3.91 -17.03
C VAL A 156 8.30 4.59 -17.95
N TYR A 157 8.13 5.90 -17.79
CA TYR A 157 7.25 6.70 -18.63
C TYR A 157 7.68 6.66 -20.10
N GLY A 158 8.98 6.87 -20.39
CA GLY A 158 9.50 6.90 -21.75
C GLY A 158 9.48 5.52 -22.44
N ASN A 159 9.89 4.46 -21.75
CA ASN A 159 10.05 3.14 -22.37
C ASN A 159 8.79 2.28 -22.38
N HIS A 160 7.91 2.41 -21.38
CA HIS A 160 6.73 1.54 -21.23
C HIS A 160 5.40 2.32 -21.30
N GLY A 161 5.44 3.65 -21.34
CA GLY A 161 4.26 4.52 -21.39
C GLY A 161 3.43 4.53 -20.10
N ILE A 162 2.35 5.31 -20.11
CA ILE A 162 1.47 5.50 -18.94
C ILE A 162 0.68 4.23 -18.62
N ARG A 163 -0.05 3.66 -19.59
CA ARG A 163 -0.97 2.52 -19.36
C ARG A 163 -0.24 1.19 -19.11
N ARG A 164 0.83 0.90 -19.85
CA ARG A 164 1.58 -0.36 -19.75
C ARG A 164 2.82 -0.27 -18.84
N GLY A 165 3.26 0.93 -18.48
CA GLY A 165 4.34 1.17 -17.51
C GLY A 165 3.78 1.47 -16.13
N LEU A 166 3.27 2.68 -15.93
CA LEU A 166 2.88 3.19 -14.62
C LEU A 166 1.62 2.52 -14.05
N TYR A 167 0.64 2.16 -14.87
CA TYR A 167 -0.61 1.54 -14.40
C TYR A 167 -0.66 0.02 -14.55
N ARG A 168 0.48 -0.61 -14.86
CA ARG A 168 0.56 -2.07 -15.00
C ARG A 168 0.30 -2.74 -13.66
N GLY A 169 -0.76 -3.55 -13.60
CA GLY A 169 -1.15 -4.32 -12.41
C GLY A 169 -2.19 -3.66 -11.51
N LEU A 170 -2.70 -2.46 -11.86
CA LEU A 170 -3.74 -1.80 -11.05
C LEU A 170 -5.01 -2.65 -10.94
N SER A 171 -5.44 -3.27 -12.05
CA SER A 171 -6.59 -4.19 -12.05
C SER A 171 -6.37 -5.39 -11.13
N LEU A 172 -5.16 -5.96 -11.12
CA LEU A 172 -4.81 -7.06 -10.23
C LEU A 172 -4.87 -6.64 -8.76
N ASN A 173 -4.51 -5.38 -8.48
CA ASN A 173 -4.62 -4.80 -7.14
C ASN A 173 -6.08 -4.71 -6.70
N TYR A 174 -6.99 -4.26 -7.57
CA TYR A 174 -8.43 -4.25 -7.27
C TYR A 174 -9.00 -5.64 -7.06
N ILE A 175 -8.65 -6.59 -7.92
CA ILE A 175 -9.07 -7.99 -7.77
C ILE A 175 -8.59 -8.56 -6.44
N ARG A 176 -7.38 -8.19 -5.98
CA ARG A 176 -6.85 -8.59 -4.68
C ARG A 176 -7.58 -7.95 -3.50
N CYS A 177 -8.06 -6.72 -3.63
CA CYS A 177 -8.75 -6.04 -2.55
C CYS A 177 -10.07 -6.74 -2.16
N ILE A 178 -10.81 -7.28 -3.14
CA ILE A 178 -12.11 -7.94 -2.90
C ILE A 178 -12.01 -9.10 -1.90
N PRO A 179 -11.17 -10.14 -2.10
CA PRO A 179 -11.04 -11.24 -1.15
C PRO A 179 -10.43 -10.78 0.17
N SER A 180 -9.50 -9.82 0.16
CA SER A 180 -8.93 -9.26 1.39
C SER A 180 -10.01 -8.63 2.27
N GLN A 181 -10.93 -7.86 1.67
CA GLN A 181 -12.06 -7.26 2.37
C GLN A 181 -13.09 -8.29 2.80
N ALA A 182 -13.37 -9.31 1.97
CA ALA A 182 -14.26 -10.40 2.35
C ALA A 182 -13.75 -11.15 3.58
N VAL A 183 -12.47 -11.53 3.61
CA VAL A 183 -11.86 -12.22 4.76
C VAL A 183 -11.86 -11.33 6.00
N ALA A 184 -11.51 -10.05 5.87
CA ALA A 184 -11.56 -9.13 7.00
C ALA A 184 -12.97 -9.01 7.57
N PHE A 185 -13.99 -8.94 6.70
CA PHE A 185 -15.39 -8.86 7.10
C PHE A 185 -15.85 -10.13 7.82
N THR A 186 -15.61 -11.31 7.23
CA THR A 186 -15.96 -12.59 7.84
C THR A 186 -15.28 -12.79 9.18
N THR A 187 -14.00 -12.41 9.28
CA THR A 187 -13.23 -12.53 10.52
C THR A 187 -13.80 -11.62 11.61
N TYR A 188 -14.20 -10.40 11.26
CA TYR A 188 -14.82 -9.47 12.19
C TYR A 188 -16.17 -9.98 12.72
N GLU A 189 -17.05 -10.47 11.84
CA GLU A 189 -18.35 -11.04 12.27
C GLU A 189 -18.14 -12.27 13.17
N PHE A 190 -17.21 -13.15 12.82
CA PHE A 190 -16.89 -14.33 13.63
C PHE A 190 -16.35 -13.96 15.01
N MET A 191 -15.42 -13.00 15.09
CA MET A 191 -14.90 -12.50 16.35
C MET A 191 -15.98 -11.83 17.20
N ARG A 192 -16.89 -11.06 16.58
CA ARG A 192 -17.98 -10.40 17.29
C ARG A 192 -18.95 -11.42 17.91
N GLN A 193 -19.28 -12.48 17.17
CA GLN A 193 -20.08 -13.60 17.66
C GLN A 193 -19.38 -14.34 18.81
N PHE A 194 -18.08 -14.61 18.67
CA PHE A 194 -17.30 -15.30 19.71
C PHE A 194 -17.22 -14.52 21.02
N LEU A 195 -17.08 -13.18 20.95
CA LEU A 195 -17.03 -12.31 22.13
C LEU A 195 -18.39 -11.99 22.77
N HIS A 196 -19.51 -12.52 22.25
CA HIS A 196 -20.88 -12.21 22.70
C HIS A 196 -21.24 -10.70 22.73
N LEU A 197 -20.56 -9.90 21.90
CA LEU A 197 -20.89 -8.49 21.68
C LEU A 197 -22.03 -8.42 20.65
N ASN A 198 -23.28 -8.67 21.08
CA ASN A 198 -24.47 -8.48 20.25
C ASN A 198 -24.77 -6.99 20.03
#